data_AF-A0A7J4I1J9-F1
#
_entry.id   AF-A0A7J4I1J9-F1
#
_cell.length_a   1.000
_cell.length_b   1.000
_cell.length_c   1.000
_cell.angle_alpha   90.00
_cell.angle_beta   90.00
_cell.angle_gamma   90.00
#
_symmetry.space_group_name_H-M   'P 1'
#
loop_
_entity.id
_entity.type
_entity.pdbx_description
1 polymer ?
#
loop_
_entity_poly.entity_id
_entity_poly.type
_entity_poly.pdbx_seq_one_letter_code
_entity_poly.pdbx_strand_id
1 'polypeptide(L)'
;MTLTLQFVPYSEIEHVSSIGRIKKLLALAKQHKIVLLEGRLRKEEEIELIKTTMEEINKEFRGIELAVIYPGNTVTHDLLQKLKVNMISVLLGDRVGVTIIGPASVVRKVKRDPDKIQLFTHHTLPSAGRRLATLANRLQGKRR
;
A
#
# COMPACT_ATOMS: atom_id res chain seq x y z
N MET A 1 14.63 -2.39 -9.11
CA MET A 1 14.11 -1.75 -7.89
C MET A 1 13.33 -2.80 -7.15
N THR A 2 13.77 -3.16 -5.94
CA THR A 2 13.12 -4.21 -5.14
C THR A 2 11.90 -3.60 -4.46
N LEU A 3 10.74 -4.22 -4.66
CA LEU A 3 9.52 -3.83 -3.99
C LEU A 3 9.32 -4.69 -2.75
N THR A 4 9.16 -4.06 -1.59
CA THR A 4 8.96 -4.77 -0.32
C THR A 4 7.56 -4.47 0.21
N LEU A 5 6.79 -5.53 0.43
CA LEU A 5 5.52 -5.48 1.14
C LEU A 5 5.75 -5.98 2.57
N GLN A 6 5.51 -5.14 3.56
CA GLN A 6 5.71 -5.47 4.97
C GLN A 6 4.36 -5.48 5.69
N PHE A 7 3.98 -6.64 6.21
CA PHE A 7 2.81 -6.77 7.09
C PHE A 7 3.18 -6.37 8.52
N VAL A 8 2.30 -5.62 9.17
CA VAL A 8 2.41 -5.19 10.57
C VAL A 8 1.13 -5.63 11.29
N PRO A 9 1.19 -6.66 12.15
CA PRO A 9 0.04 -7.10 12.92
C PRO A 9 -0.36 -6.05 13.96
N TYR A 10 -1.64 -6.05 14.35
CA TYR A 10 -2.17 -5.06 15.29
C TYR A 10 -1.49 -5.15 16.67
N SER A 11 -1.15 -6.36 17.10
CA SER A 11 -0.46 -6.63 18.38
C SER A 11 0.89 -5.90 18.50
N GLU A 12 1.55 -5.60 17.38
CA GLU A 12 2.82 -4.85 17.38
C GLU A 12 2.65 -3.35 17.60
N ILE A 13 1.44 -2.81 17.41
CA ILE A 13 1.17 -1.37 17.51
C ILE A 13 0.16 -1.03 18.60
N GLU A 14 -0.57 -2.02 19.13
CA GLU A 14 -1.61 -1.85 20.15
C GLU A 14 -1.10 -1.08 21.37
N HIS A 15 0.05 -1.49 21.91
CA HIS A 15 0.66 -0.89 23.10
C HIS A 15 1.59 0.29 22.80
N VAL A 16 1.79 0.62 21.52
CA VAL A 16 2.62 1.76 21.11
C VAL A 16 1.77 3.02 21.19
N SER A 17 2.34 4.12 21.71
CA SER A 17 1.66 5.42 21.71
C SER A 17 1.37 5.90 20.28
N SER A 18 0.40 6.80 20.09
CA SER A 18 0.09 7.38 18.77
C SER A 18 1.32 7.89 18.03
N ILE A 19 2.12 8.69 18.72
CA ILE A 19 3.36 9.25 18.17
C ILE A 19 4.35 8.13 17.81
N GLY A 20 4.46 7.10 18.65
CA GLY A 20 5.30 5.95 18.38
C GLY A 20 4.85 5.16 17.14
N ARG A 21 3.54 4.97 16.96
CA ARG A 21 2.97 4.30 15.76
C ARG A 21 3.29 5.10 14.51
N ILE A 22 3.05 6.41 14.54
CA ILE A 22 3.33 7.33 13.42
C ILE A 22 4.81 7.26 13.03
N LYS A 23 5.72 7.39 14.01
CA LYS A 23 7.17 7.30 13.78
C LYS A 23 7.56 5.93 13.18
N LYS A 24 7.01 4.83 13.70
CA LYS A 24 7.27 3.48 13.18
C LYS A 24 6.83 3.36 11.71
N LEU A 25 5.59 3.76 11.40
CA LEU A 25 5.03 3.65 10.05
C LEU A 25 5.75 4.56 9.05
N LEU A 26 6.08 5.80 9.44
CA LEU A 26 6.84 6.74 8.61
C LEU A 26 8.25 6.22 8.33
N ALA A 27 8.94 5.66 9.32
CA ALA A 27 10.26 5.06 9.14
C ALA A 27 10.23 3.90 8.15
N LEU A 28 9.22 3.02 8.22
CA LEU A 28 9.03 1.93 7.27
C LEU A 28 8.76 2.45 5.85
N ALA A 29 7.91 3.46 5.71
CA ALA A 29 7.61 4.07 4.41
C ALA A 29 8.88 4.70 3.80
N LYS A 30 9.71 5.40 4.58
CA LYS A 30 10.98 5.98 4.12
C LYS A 30 11.98 4.94 3.62
N GLN A 31 11.91 3.71 4.15
CA GLN A 31 12.67 2.56 3.66
C GLN A 31 12.12 1.97 2.35
N HIS A 32 11.26 2.69 1.63
CA HIS A 32 10.64 2.26 0.37
C HIS A 32 9.76 1.00 0.50
N LYS A 33 9.20 0.78 1.69
CA LYS A 33 8.30 -0.35 1.95
C LYS A 33 6.84 0.08 1.79
N ILE A 34 6.02 -0.81 1.23
CA ILE A 34 4.57 -0.74 1.37
C ILE A 34 4.22 -1.48 2.66
N VAL A 35 3.65 -0.76 3.61
CA VAL A 35 3.21 -1.29 4.90
C VAL A 35 1.73 -1.69 4.79
N LEU A 36 1.43 -2.92 5.18
CA LEU A 36 0.08 -3.44 5.40
C LEU A 36 -0.14 -3.54 6.90
N LEU A 37 -0.84 -2.57 7.46
CA LEU A 37 -1.20 -2.53 8.87
C LEU A 37 -2.52 -3.28 9.07
N GLU A 38 -2.52 -4.25 9.98
CA GLU A 38 -3.76 -4.85 10.49
C GLU A 38 -4.50 -3.87 11.39
N GLY A 39 -5.78 -3.67 11.10
CA GLY A 39 -6.57 -2.60 11.69
C GLY A 39 -6.30 -1.24 11.04
N ARG A 40 -6.64 -0.19 11.77
CA ARG A 40 -6.70 1.18 11.28
C ARG A 40 -5.98 2.14 12.21
N LEU A 41 -5.52 3.23 11.63
CA LEU A 41 -5.13 4.40 12.40
C LEU A 41 -6.39 5.18 12.79
N ARG A 42 -6.38 5.77 13.99
CA ARG A 42 -7.40 6.75 14.34
C ARG A 42 -7.30 7.96 13.44
N LYS A 43 -8.40 8.70 13.27
CA LYS A 43 -8.43 9.89 12.41
C LYS A 43 -7.35 10.90 12.76
N GLU A 44 -7.11 11.10 14.06
CA GLU A 44 -6.09 12.02 14.57
C GLU A 44 -4.67 11.52 14.21
N GLU A 45 -4.47 10.19 14.22
CA GLU A 45 -3.21 9.57 13.85
C GLU A 45 -2.96 9.63 12.34
N GLU A 46 -4.01 9.48 11.52
CA GLU A 46 -3.93 9.68 10.07
C GLU A 46 -3.54 11.12 9.74
N ILE A 47 -4.20 12.11 10.37
CA ILE A 47 -3.91 13.53 10.17
C ILE A 47 -2.46 13.83 10.56
N GLU A 48 -2.04 13.39 11.75
CA GLU A 48 -0.69 13.64 12.23
C GLU A 48 0.35 12.94 11.37
N LEU A 49 0.11 11.70 10.92
CA LEU A 49 1.01 10.99 10.00
C LEU A 49 1.19 11.77 8.68
N ILE A 50 0.11 12.30 8.09
CA ILE A 50 0.20 13.11 6.88
C ILE A 50 0.96 14.41 7.15
N LYS A 51 0.68 15.07 8.27
CA LYS A 51 1.37 16.30 8.67
C LYS A 51 2.87 16.09 8.87
N THR A 52 3.26 15.11 9.69
CA THR A 52 4.68 14.77 9.90
C THR A 52 5.35 14.36 8.59
N THR A 53 4.63 13.67 7.70
CA THR A 53 5.16 13.34 6.38
C THR A 53 5.52 14.60 5.58
N MET A 54 4.64 15.61 5.56
CA MET A 54 4.89 16.86 4.82
C MET A 54 6.15 17.57 5.29
N GLU A 55 6.42 17.54 6.59
CA GLU A 55 7.62 18.11 7.21
C GLU A 55 8.91 17.35 6.81
N GLU A 56 8.80 16.07 6.45
CA GLU A 56 9.94 15.22 6.09
C GLU A 56 10.17 15.06 4.57
N ILE A 57 9.35 15.71 3.72
CA ILE A 57 9.49 15.62 2.26
C ILE A 57 10.84 16.20 1.80
N ASN A 58 11.53 15.45 0.94
CA ASN A 58 12.77 15.88 0.29
C ASN A 58 12.85 15.35 -1.15
N LYS A 59 14.04 15.43 -1.77
CA LYS A 59 14.24 14.98 -3.17
C LYS A 59 14.04 13.46 -3.33
N GLU A 60 14.35 12.68 -2.31
CA GLU A 60 14.29 11.22 -2.31
C GLU A 60 12.93 10.72 -1.81
N PHE A 61 12.38 11.37 -0.78
CA PHE A 61 11.09 11.02 -0.18
C PHE A 61 10.02 12.05 -0.54
N ARG A 62 9.13 11.69 -1.46
CA ARG A 62 8.07 12.57 -1.98
C ARG A 62 6.80 12.59 -1.12
N GLY A 63 6.82 11.88 0.01
CA GLY A 63 5.68 11.70 0.92
C GLY A 63 5.09 10.29 0.87
N ILE A 64 3.97 10.11 1.56
CA ILE A 64 3.24 8.85 1.66
C ILE A 64 1.87 8.95 1.00
N GLU A 65 1.29 7.80 0.69
CA GLU A 65 -0.13 7.65 0.49
C GLU A 65 -0.70 6.66 1.50
N LEU A 66 -1.96 6.90 1.88
CA LEU A 66 -2.72 6.10 2.81
C LEU A 66 -4.02 5.62 2.15
N ALA A 67 -4.34 4.35 2.31
CA ALA A 67 -5.59 3.75 1.88
C ALA A 67 -6.09 2.77 2.95
N VAL A 68 -7.39 2.74 3.18
CA VAL A 68 -8.03 1.84 4.15
C VAL A 68 -8.97 0.91 3.40
N ILE A 69 -8.88 -0.38 3.70
CA ILE A 69 -9.74 -1.43 3.15
C ILE A 69 -10.60 -2.00 4.26
N TYR A 70 -11.91 -2.13 3.99
CA TYR A 70 -12.88 -2.68 4.92
C TYR A 70 -13.38 -4.04 4.41
N PRO A 71 -13.08 -5.15 5.11
CA PRO A 71 -13.72 -6.42 4.83
C PRO A 71 -15.19 -6.33 5.25
N GLY A 72 -16.13 -6.37 4.29
CA GLY A 72 -17.56 -6.48 4.58
C GLY A 72 -18.48 -5.42 3.96
N ASN A 73 -18.00 -4.56 3.07
CA ASN A 73 -18.85 -3.57 2.38
C ASN A 73 -19.60 -4.16 1.16
N THR A 74 -19.82 -5.47 1.12
CA THR A 74 -20.72 -6.08 0.11
C THR A 74 -22.12 -5.53 0.32
N VAL A 75 -22.54 -4.72 -0.65
CA VAL A 75 -23.83 -4.04 -0.72
C VAL A 75 -24.93 -5.09 -0.91
N THR A 76 -25.40 -5.68 0.18
CA THR A 76 -26.64 -6.44 0.24
C THR A 76 -27.74 -5.54 0.82
N HIS A 77 -28.92 -5.58 0.24
CA HIS A 77 -30.07 -4.72 0.59
C HIS A 77 -30.68 -5.00 1.97
N ASP A 78 -30.03 -5.81 2.81
CA ASP A 78 -30.56 -6.30 4.08
C ASP A 78 -30.25 -5.33 5.23
N LEU A 79 -31.29 -4.65 5.71
CA LEU A 79 -31.24 -3.71 6.85
C LEU A 79 -30.66 -4.38 8.12
N LEU A 80 -30.87 -5.69 8.30
CA LEU A 80 -30.34 -6.47 9.42
C LEU A 80 -28.82 -6.64 9.37
N GLN A 81 -28.22 -6.78 8.19
CA GLN A 81 -26.77 -6.86 8.05
C GLN A 81 -26.10 -5.52 8.35
N LYS A 82 -26.70 -4.40 7.92
CA LYS A 82 -26.21 -3.05 8.26
C LYS A 82 -26.14 -2.80 9.77
N LEU A 83 -27.15 -3.27 10.52
CA LEU A 83 -27.17 -3.12 11.97
C LEU A 83 -26.06 -3.95 12.64
N LYS A 84 -25.85 -5.19 12.19
CA LYS A 84 -24.75 -6.05 12.68
C LYS A 84 -23.37 -5.45 12.39
N VAL A 85 -23.15 -4.91 11.19
CA VAL A 85 -21.87 -4.28 10.81
C VAL A 85 -21.59 -3.05 11.69
N ASN A 86 -22.60 -2.23 11.96
CA ASN A 86 -22.45 -1.09 12.89
C ASN A 86 -22.13 -1.55 14.31
N MET A 87 -22.77 -2.61 14.82
CA MET A 87 -22.46 -3.14 16.15
C MET A 87 -21.03 -3.73 16.22
N ILE A 88 -20.61 -4.46 15.20
CA ILE A 88 -19.25 -5.03 15.11
C ILE A 88 -18.22 -3.91 15.03
N SER A 89 -18.49 -2.83 14.28
CA SER A 89 -17.60 -1.68 14.15
C SER A 89 -17.46 -0.90 15.46
N VAL A 90 -18.51 -0.84 16.28
CA VAL A 90 -18.47 -0.24 17.63
C VAL A 90 -17.70 -1.12 18.61
N LEU A 91 -17.82 -2.45 18.51
CA LEU A 91 -17.17 -3.39 19.43
C LEU A 91 -15.68 -3.60 19.11
N LEU A 92 -15.34 -3.69 17.83
CA LEU A 92 -13.97 -3.94 17.35
C LEU A 92 -13.21 -2.64 17.00
N GLY A 93 -13.91 -1.50 16.90
CA GLY A 93 -13.31 -0.18 16.68
C GLY A 93 -12.33 -0.15 15.51
N ASP A 94 -11.10 0.24 15.81
CA ASP A 94 -10.01 0.37 14.82
C ASP A 94 -9.36 -0.98 14.44
N ARG A 95 -9.83 -2.11 14.97
CA ARG A 95 -9.26 -3.44 14.65
C ARG A 95 -9.82 -4.05 13.37
N VAL A 96 -10.88 -3.47 12.82
CA VAL A 96 -11.51 -3.95 11.58
C VAL A 96 -10.92 -3.23 10.37
N GLY A 97 -10.26 -4.00 9.51
CA GLY A 97 -9.74 -3.50 8.25
C GLY A 97 -8.25 -3.71 8.08
N VAL A 98 -7.76 -3.24 6.93
CA VAL A 98 -6.33 -3.19 6.62
C VAL A 98 -6.01 -1.79 6.14
N THR A 99 -5.02 -1.15 6.77
CA THR A 99 -4.50 0.14 6.35
C THR A 99 -3.21 -0.05 5.55
N ILE A 100 -3.19 0.45 4.32
CA ILE A 100 -2.04 0.44 3.42
C ILE A 100 -1.36 1.80 3.49
N ILE A 101 -0.06 1.79 3.77
CA ILE A 101 0.77 2.99 3.85
C ILE A 101 2.04 2.76 3.04
N GLY A 102 2.44 3.71 2.21
CA GLY A 102 3.72 3.60 1.52
C GLY A 102 4.12 4.86 0.80
N PRO A 103 5.32 4.90 0.20
CA PRO A 103 5.78 6.05 -0.57
C PRO A 103 4.80 6.40 -1.69
N ALA A 104 4.51 7.69 -1.88
CA ALA A 104 3.63 8.16 -2.96
C ALA A 104 4.10 7.75 -4.36
N SER A 105 5.40 7.52 -4.54
CA SER A 105 6.00 7.03 -5.79
C SER A 105 5.63 5.57 -6.12
N VAL A 106 5.25 4.78 -5.11
CA VAL A 106 4.96 3.35 -5.23
C VAL A 106 3.45 3.10 -5.14
N VAL A 107 2.76 3.76 -4.22
CA VAL A 107 1.34 3.50 -3.91
C VAL A 107 0.39 4.02 -4.99
N ARG A 108 0.75 5.07 -5.77
CA ARG A 108 -0.05 5.50 -6.95
C ARG A 108 -0.29 4.38 -7.98
N LYS A 109 0.52 3.31 -7.94
CA LYS A 109 0.39 2.13 -8.83
C LYS A 109 -0.49 1.02 -8.25
N VAL A 110 -0.88 1.11 -6.98
CA VAL A 110 -1.81 0.19 -6.33
C VAL A 110 -3.23 0.69 -6.61
N LYS A 111 -3.92 0.05 -7.56
CA LYS A 111 -5.31 0.41 -7.88
C LYS A 111 -6.20 -0.01 -6.71
N ARG A 112 -6.96 0.95 -6.17
CA ARG A 112 -7.86 0.74 -5.03
C ARG A 112 -9.11 -0.02 -5.49
N ASP A 113 -9.18 -1.29 -5.11
CA ASP A 113 -10.42 -2.06 -5.10
C ASP A 113 -10.75 -2.33 -3.62
N PRO A 114 -11.96 -1.99 -3.13
CA PRO A 114 -12.31 -2.17 -1.73
C PRO A 114 -12.31 -3.65 -1.30
N ASP A 115 -12.36 -4.60 -2.24
CA ASP A 115 -12.39 -6.04 -1.93
C ASP A 115 -11.02 -6.72 -2.15
N LYS A 116 -10.04 -6.04 -2.77
CA LYS A 116 -8.73 -6.64 -3.07
C LYS A 116 -7.60 -5.63 -3.17
N ILE A 117 -6.43 -6.03 -2.68
CA ILE A 117 -5.18 -5.31 -2.87
C ILE A 117 -4.51 -5.86 -4.14
N GLN A 118 -4.35 -5.01 -5.16
CA GLN A 118 -3.70 -5.41 -6.41
C GLN A 118 -2.40 -4.63 -6.63
N LEU A 119 -1.31 -5.38 -6.78
CA LEU A 119 0.02 -4.84 -7.05
C LEU A 119 0.45 -5.21 -8.46
N PHE A 120 0.70 -4.20 -9.29
CA PHE A 120 1.16 -4.40 -10.66
C PHE A 120 2.67 -4.18 -10.75
N THR A 121 3.40 -5.23 -11.16
CA THR A 121 4.84 -5.15 -11.42
C THR A 121 5.09 -5.13 -12.93
N HIS A 122 5.77 -4.10 -13.45
CA HIS A 122 6.25 -4.13 -14.83
C HIS A 122 7.58 -4.88 -14.89
N HIS A 123 7.59 -6.05 -15.52
CA HIS A 123 8.83 -6.72 -15.86
C HIS A 123 9.33 -6.13 -17.18
N THR A 124 10.41 -5.35 -17.15
CA THR A 124 11.20 -5.14 -18.36
C THR A 124 11.95 -6.45 -18.60
N LEU A 125 11.56 -7.20 -19.64
CA LEU A 125 12.34 -8.34 -20.09
C LEU A 125 13.78 -7.86 -20.37
N PRO A 126 14.81 -8.63 -19.98
CA PRO A 126 16.19 -8.26 -20.28
C PRO A 126 16.34 -7.98 -21.78
N SER A 127 17.04 -6.89 -22.11
CA SER A 127 17.33 -6.42 -23.46
C SER A 127 18.08 -7.41 -24.37
N ALA A 128 18.35 -8.63 -23.88
CA ALA A 128 18.84 -9.77 -24.64
C ALA A 128 17.96 -10.08 -25.87
N GLY A 129 16.63 -9.97 -25.74
CA GLY A 129 15.71 -10.19 -26.86
C GLY A 129 15.87 -9.17 -28.01
N ARG A 130 16.21 -7.91 -27.68
CA ARG A 130 16.46 -6.87 -28.71
C ARG A 130 17.76 -7.14 -29.47
N ARG A 131 18.84 -7.57 -28.77
CA ARG A 131 20.10 -7.93 -29.43
C ARG A 131 19.95 -9.13 -30.36
N LEU A 132 19.18 -10.15 -29.95
CA LEU A 132 18.92 -11.33 -30.79
C LEU A 132 18.04 -10.98 -32.01
N ALA A 133 17.03 -10.13 -31.86
CA ALA A 133 16.23 -9.65 -32.98
C ALA A 133 17.05 -8.81 -33.97
N THR A 134 17.96 -7.95 -33.49
CA THR A 134 18.87 -7.17 -34.35
C THR A 134 19.89 -8.06 -35.06
N LEU A 135 20.39 -9.11 -34.40
CA LEU A 135 21.31 -10.10 -35.00
C LEU A 135 20.60 -10.98 -36.03
N ALA A 136 19.38 -11.46 -35.75
CA ALA A 136 18.57 -12.24 -36.67
C ALA A 136 18.26 -11.46 -37.96
N ASN A 137 17.87 -10.18 -37.84
CA ASN A 137 17.63 -9.30 -38.98
C ASN A 137 18.91 -9.02 -39.79
N ARG A 138 20.08 -8.90 -39.13
CA ARG A 138 21.38 -8.77 -39.82
C ARG A 138 21.80 -10.04 -40.56
N LEU A 139 21.41 -11.22 -40.07
CA LEU A 139 21.72 -12.50 -40.72
C LEU A 139 20.77 -12.78 -41.90
N GLN A 140 19.51 -12.35 -41.83
CA GLN A 140 18.55 -12.49 -42.94
C GLN A 140 18.77 -11.44 -44.06
N GLY A 141 19.25 -10.24 -43.72
CA GLY A 141 19.57 -9.19 -44.71
C GLY A 141 20.85 -9.42 -45.54
N LYS A 142 21.67 -10.44 -45.21
CA LYS A 142 22.90 -10.78 -45.94
C LYS A 142 22.73 -11.90 -46.98
N ARG A 143 21.50 -12.40 -47.20
CA ARG A 143 21.18 -13.49 -48.15
C ARG A 143 20.49 -13.00 -49.43
N ARG A 144 20.64 -11.74 -49.81
CA ARG A 144 20.19 -11.20 -51.10
C ARG A 144 21.34 -10.50 -51.80
#